data_AF-A0A537NGB7-F1
#
_entry.id   AF-A0A537NGB7-F1
#
_cell.length_a   1.000
_cell.length_b   1.000
_cell.length_c   1.000
_cell.angle_alpha   90.00
_cell.angle_beta   90.00
_cell.angle_gamma   90.00
#
_symmetry.space_group_name_H-M   'P 1'
#
loop_
_entity.id
_entity.type
_entity.pdbx_description
1 polymer ?
#
loop_
_entity_poly.entity_id
_entity_poly.type
_entity_poly.pdbx_seq_one_letter_code
_entity_poly.pdbx_strand_id
1 'polypeptide(L)' 'MRLIGLDPGLRLTGWGVIDVEGNRLRHVAHGVIKVSTEGSLASRLSELFDAVVTVVAEQKP' A
#
# COMPACT_ATOMS: atom_id res chain seq x y z
N MET A 1 -9.19 7.94 -13.70
CA MET A 1 -9.13 6.64 -13.00
C MET A 1 -7.99 6.72 -12.01
N ARG A 2 -8.15 6.26 -10.77
CA ARG A 2 -7.05 6.22 -9.81
C ARG A 2 -6.53 4.79 -9.71
N LEU A 3 -5.22 4.64 -9.52
CA LEU A 3 -4.56 3.35 -9.45
C LEU A 3 -3.63 3.33 -8.24
N ILE A 4 -3.56 2.18 -7.56
CA ILE A 4 -2.59 1.91 -6.51
C ILE A 4 -1.68 0.76 -6.95
N GLY A 5 -0.37 0.95 -6.80
CA GLY A 5 0.64 -0.09 -6.93
C GLY A 5 1.18 -0.48 -5.55
N LEU A 6 1.41 -1.78 -5.34
CA LEU A 6 1.98 -2.33 -4.12
C LEU A 6 3.26 -3.11 -4.47
N ASP A 7 4.33 -2.86 -3.71
CA ASP A 7 5.59 -3.63 -3.74
C ASP A 7 5.74 -4.38 -2.40
N PRO A 8 5.25 -5.63 -2.32
CA PRO A 8 5.00 -6.31 -1.06
C PRO A 8 6.28 -6.85 -0.41
N GLY A 9 6.39 -6.60 0.89
CA GLY A 9 7.39 -7.20 1.76
C GLY A 9 6.89 -7.32 3.20
N LEU A 10 7.22 -8.43 3.86
CA LEU A 10 6.77 -8.76 5.23
C LEU A 10 7.34 -7.84 6.32
N ARG A 11 8.23 -6.91 5.98
CA ARG A 11 8.77 -5.89 6.90
C ARG A 11 8.45 -4.50 6.39
N LEU A 12 8.68 -4.29 5.10
CA LEU A 12 8.46 -3.04 4.40
C LEU A 12 7.65 -3.37 3.15
N THR A 13 6.45 -2.80 3.03
CA THR A 13 5.66 -2.85 1.80
C THR A 13 5.54 -1.43 1.25
N GLY A 14 6.15 -1.21 0.09
CA GLY A 14 6.04 0.07 -0.62
C GLY A 14 4.68 0.20 -1.30
N TRP A 15 4.17 1.42 -1.39
CA TRP A 15 2.96 1.70 -2.16
C TRP A 15 3.03 3.06 -2.85
N GLY A 16 2.32 3.19 -3.95
CA GLY A 16 2.21 4.43 -4.71
C GLY A 16 0.85 4.56 -5.39
N VAL A 17 0.34 5.79 -5.50
CA VAL A 17 -0.95 6.10 -6.10
C VAL A 17 -0.76 7.11 -7.22
N ILE A 18 -1.43 6.86 -8.35
CA ILE A 18 -1.47 7.74 -9.51
C ILE A 18 -2.90 7.96 -9.99
N ASP A 19 -3.15 9.14 -10.55
CA ASP A 19 -4.33 9.43 -11.35
C ASP A 19 -4.00 9.29 -12.84
N VAL A 20 -4.90 8.66 -13.59
CA VAL A 20 -4.80 8.39 -15.03
C VAL A 20 -5.93 9.10 -15.77
N GLU A 21 -5.56 9.95 -16.71
CA GLU A 21 -6.45 10.68 -17.63
C GLU A 21 -5.96 10.51 -19.07
N GLY A 22 -6.52 9.53 -19.79
CA GLY A 22 -6.02 9.16 -21.12
C GLY A 22 -4.56 8.68 -21.05
N ASN A 23 -3.66 9.37 -21.74
CA ASN A 23 -2.22 9.10 -21.72
C ASN A 23 -1.44 9.95 -20.69
N ARG A 24 -2.14 10.68 -19.82
CA ARG A 24 -1.52 11.50 -18.76
C ARG A 24 -1.56 10.73 -17.44
N LEU A 25 -0.40 10.67 -16.80
CA LEU A 25 -0.22 10.10 -15.46
C LEU A 25 0.15 11.24 -14.49
N ARG A 26 -0.50 11.28 -13.34
CA ARG A 26 -0.21 12.24 -12.27
C ARG A 26 0.08 11.50 -10.97
N HIS A 27 1.19 11.83 -10.32
CA HIS A 27 1.48 11.37 -8.97
C HIS A 27 0.47 11.94 -7.97
N VAL A 28 -0.04 11.08 -7.09
CA VAL A 28 -0.96 11.45 -6.01
C VAL A 28 -0.28 11.32 -4.65
N ALA A 29 0.21 10.13 -4.31
CA ALA A 29 0.83 9.84 -3.03
C ALA A 29 1.74 8.61 -3.13
N HIS A 30 2.63 8.44 -2.15
CA HIS A 30 3.41 7.22 -1.98
C HIS A 30 3.79 7.06 -0.51
N GLY A 31 4.15 5.84 -0.11
CA GLY A 31 4.57 5.57 1.25
C GLY A 31 5.11 4.16 1.43
N VAL A 32 5.40 3.82 2.68
CA VAL A 32 5.87 2.50 3.08
C VAL A 32 5.11 2.08 4.33
N ILE A 33 4.48 0.91 4.27
CA ILE A 33 3.93 0.23 5.44
C ILE A 33 5.10 -0.49 6.13
N LYS A 34 5.29 -0.21 7.42
CA LYS A 34 6.25 -0.92 8.27
C LYS A 34 5.49 -1.89 9.16
N VAL A 35 5.81 -3.17 9.05
CA VAL A 35 5.20 -4.25 9.83
C VAL A 35 6.21 -4.73 10.86
N SER A 36 5.75 -5.05 12.07
CA SER A 36 6.60 -5.62 13.11
C SER A 36 7.39 -6.83 12.60
N THR A 37 8.64 -6.96 13.08
CA THR A 37 9.45 -8.15 12.82
C THR A 37 9.22 -9.26 13.84
N GLU A 38 8.50 -8.95 14.91
CA GLU A 38 8.20 -9.85 16.01
C GLU A 38 6.90 -10.61 15.74
N GLY A 39 6.70 -11.71 16.49
CA GLY A 39 5.51 -12.54 16.36
C GLY A 39 5.56 -13.54 15.19
N SER A 40 4.48 -14.30 15.06
CA SER A 40 4.36 -15.34 14.03
C SER A 40 4.16 -14.73 12.63
N LEU A 41 4.47 -15.51 11.59
CA LEU A 41 4.19 -15.12 10.20
C LEU A 41 2.72 -14.73 10.01
N ALA A 42 1.79 -15.49 10.59
CA ALA A 42 0.35 -15.21 10.50
C ALA A 42 -0.01 -13.84 11.11
N SER A 43 0.56 -13.50 12.27
CA SER A 43 0.30 -12.22 12.93
C SER A 43 0.79 -11.04 12.07
N ARG A 44 1.99 -11.17 11.50
CA ARG A 44 2.59 -10.16 10.62
C ARG A 44 1.82 -9.99 9.30
N LEU A 45 1.27 -11.08 8.76
CA LEU A 45 0.39 -11.03 7.59
C LEU A 45 -0.93 -10.32 7.90
N SER A 46 -1.51 -10.54 9.08
CA SER A 46 -2.71 -9.82 9.53
C SER A 46 -2.44 -8.33 9.67
N GLU A 47 -1.34 -7.95 10.35
CA GLU A 47 -0.93 -6.55 10.50
C GLU A 47 -0.70 -5.88 9.14
N LEU A 48 -0.02 -6.56 8.21
CA LEU A 48 0.17 -6.07 6.85
C LEU A 48 -1.16 -5.87 6.12
N PHE A 49 -2.08 -6.82 6.24
CA PHE A 49 -3.40 -6.74 5.62
C PHE A 49 -4.18 -5.52 6.13
N ASP A 50 -4.27 -5.33 7.45
CA ASP A 50 -5.00 -4.22 8.06
C ASP A 50 -4.41 -2.87 7.62
N ALA A 51 -3.08 -2.78 7.57
CA ALA A 51 -2.39 -1.58 7.09
C ALA A 51 -2.65 -1.30 5.61
N VAL A 52 -2.64 -2.32 4.73
CA VAL A 52 -2.95 -2.16 3.30
C VAL A 52 -4.41 -1.72 3.11
N VAL A 53 -5.36 -2.33 3.84
CA VAL A 53 -6.77 -1.94 3.79
C VAL A 53 -6.94 -0.48 4.20
N THR A 54 -6.22 -0.02 5.23
CA THR A 54 -6.24 1.38 5.67
C THR A 54 -5.76 2.31 4.55
N VAL A 55 -4.62 2.01 3.92
CA VAL A 55 -4.10 2.81 2.79
C VAL A 55 -5.11 2.85 1.64
N VAL A 56 -5.72 1.72 1.27
CA VAL A 56 -6.73 1.68 0.20
C VAL A 56 -7.95 2.55 0.54
N ALA A 57 -8.42 2.49 1.80
CA ALA A 57 -9.56 3.29 2.26
C ALA A 57 -9.26 4.81 2.27
N GLU A 58 -8.03 5.20 2.64
CA GLU A 58 -7.59 6.59 2.64
C GLU A 58 -7.43 7.16 1.22
N GLN A 59 -6.79 6.40 0.32
CA GLN A 59 -6.43 6.89 -1.01
C GLN A 59 -7.58 6.80 -2.01
N LYS A 60 -8.56 5.92 -1.74
CA LYS A 60 -9.75 5.67 -2.58
C LYS A 60 -9.39 5.51 -4.06
N PRO A 61 -8.50 4.56 -4.40
CA PRO A 61 -8.11 4.32 -5.78
C PRO A 61 -9.27 3.79 -6.63
#